data_AF-D3B022-F1
#
_entry.id   AF-D3B022-F1
#
_cell.length_a   1.000
_cell.length_b   1.000
_cell.length_c   1.000
_cell.angle_alpha   90.00
_cell.angle_beta   90.00
_cell.angle_gamma   90.00
#
_symmetry.space_group_name_H-M   'P 1'
#
loop_
_entity.id
_entity.type
_entity.pdbx_description
1 polymer ?
#
loop_
_entity_poly.entity_id
_entity_poly.type
_entity_poly.pdbx_seq_one_letter_code
_entity_poly.pdbx_strand_id
1 'polypeptide(L)' 'MTPTSTTGRGQLCNTVAVSFMKIANDIRLLGSGPSCGLGELLLPENELGSSIMSGKVNPTQFE' A
#
# COMPACT_ATOMS: atom_id res chain seq x y z
N MET A 1 31.07 23.00 -4.77
CA MET A 1 29.68 22.72 -5.17
C MET A 1 29.71 21.96 -6.47
N THR A 2 29.82 20.63 -6.40
CA THR A 2 29.66 19.79 -7.58
C THR A 2 28.15 19.65 -7.83
N PRO A 3 27.62 19.97 -9.03
CA PRO A 3 26.25 19.65 -9.35
C PRO A 3 26.18 18.13 -9.47
N THR A 4 25.60 17.46 -8.47
CA THR A 4 25.30 16.05 -8.59
C THR A 4 24.30 15.90 -9.73
N SER A 5 24.79 15.35 -10.83
CA SER A 5 24.00 14.90 -11.96
C SER A 5 22.84 14.04 -11.44
N THR A 6 21.65 14.63 -11.37
CA THR A 6 20.39 13.91 -11.25
C THR A 6 20.22 13.11 -12.54
N THR A 7 20.86 11.94 -12.57
CA THR A 7 20.76 10.98 -13.66
C THR A 7 19.26 10.71 -13.88
N GLY A 8 18.71 11.04 -15.05
CA GLY A 8 17.26 10.99 -15.32
C GLY A 8 16.58 9.66 -14.97
N ARG A 9 17.36 8.56 -14.86
CA ARG A 9 16.92 7.26 -14.34
C ARG A 9 16.39 7.33 -12.90
N GLY A 10 17.05 8.09 -12.01
CA GLY A 10 16.61 8.25 -10.62
C GLY A 10 15.29 9.00 -10.49
N GLN A 11 15.06 10.00 -11.34
CA GLN A 11 13.80 10.74 -11.38
C GLN A 11 12.65 9.87 -11.91
N LEU A 12 12.90 9.09 -12.97
CA LEU A 12 11.92 8.14 -13.51
C LEU A 12 11.51 7.08 -12.48
N CYS A 13 12.49 6.48 -11.78
CA CYS A 13 12.20 5.53 -10.70
C CYS A 13 11.38 6.19 -9.57
N ASN A 14 11.67 7.45 -9.23
CA ASN A 14 10.91 8.18 -8.22
C ASN A 14 9.46 8.43 -8.64
N THR A 15 9.21 8.85 -9.88
CA THR A 15 7.85 9.03 -10.41
C THR A 15 7.05 7.73 -10.39
N VAL A 16 7.68 6.63 -10.78
CA VAL A 16 7.05 5.30 -10.75
C VAL A 16 6.77 4.85 -9.31
N ALA A 17 7.72 5.04 -8.40
CA ALA A 17 7.56 4.70 -6.99
C ALA A 17 6.38 5.47 -6.34
N VAL A 18 6.28 6.78 -6.56
CA VAL A 18 5.16 7.60 -6.06
C VAL A 18 3.82 7.11 -6.61
N SER A 19 3.79 6.73 -7.88
CA SER A 19 2.57 6.20 -8.53
C SER A 19 2.13 4.88 -7.90
N PHE A 20 3.06 3.96 -7.64
CA PHE A 20 2.78 2.70 -6.94
C PHE A 20 2.33 2.92 -5.49
N MET A 21 2.95 3.87 -4.78
CA MET A 21 2.53 4.22 -3.42
C MET A 21 1.08 4.70 -3.39
N LYS A 22 0.66 5.51 -4.37
CA LYS A 22 -0.74 5.97 -4.48
C LYS A 22 -1.68 4.78 -4.69
N ILE A 23 -1.38 3.89 -5.62
CA ILE A 23 -2.22 2.72 -5.91
C ILE A 23 -2.33 1.82 -4.67
N ALA A 24 -1.21 1.53 -4.00
CA ALA A 24 -1.18 0.74 -2.78
C ALA A 24 -2.02 1.37 -1.65
N ASN A 25 -1.95 2.70 -1.49
CA ASN A 25 -2.74 3.43 -0.50
C ASN A 25 -4.25 3.40 -0.79
N ASP A 26 -4.64 3.55 -2.05
CA ASP A 26 -6.05 3.46 -2.45
C ASP A 26 -6.61 2.07 -2.15
N ILE A 27 -5.88 1.00 -2.50
CA ILE A 27 -6.32 -0.38 -2.23
C ILE A 27 -6.47 -0.62 -0.73
N ARG A 28 -5.54 -0.12 0.10
CA ARG A 28 -5.65 -0.19 1.56
C ARG A 28 -6.87 0.54 2.10
N LEU A 29 -7.15 1.72 1.57
CA LEU A 29 -8.28 2.53 2.01
C LEU A 29 -9.62 1.89 1.61
N LEU A 30 -9.74 1.46 0.36
CA LEU A 30 -10.94 0.80 -0.16
C LEU A 30 -11.18 -0.55 0.50
N GLY A 31 -10.11 -1.27 0.86
CA GLY A 31 -10.17 -2.52 1.63
C GLY A 31 -10.27 -2.34 3.14
N SER A 32 -10.36 -1.10 3.66
CA SER A 32 -10.48 -0.85 5.09
C SER A 32 -11.84 -1.32 5.62
N GLY A 33 -11.88 -1.93 6.80
CA GLY A 33 -13.08 -2.57 7.33
C GLY A 33 -12.72 -3.54 8.46
N PRO A 34 -13.66 -4.39 8.95
CA PRO A 34 -14.95 -4.73 8.33
C PRO A 34 -16.14 -3.85 8.76
N SER A 35 -16.06 -3.16 9.90
CA SER A 35 -17.22 -2.41 10.44
C SER A 35 -17.02 -0.89 10.47
N CYS A 36 -15.78 -0.42 10.45
CA CYS A 36 -15.42 1.00 10.58
C CYS A 36 -14.50 1.49 9.46
N GLY A 37 -14.71 1.02 8.23
CA GLY A 37 -13.95 1.41 7.03
C GLY A 37 -14.86 1.53 5.81
N LEU A 38 -14.27 1.63 4.61
CA LEU A 38 -15.03 1.71 3.35
C LEU A 38 -15.61 0.35 2.94
N GLY A 39 -14.85 -0.73 3.06
CA GLY A 39 -15.28 -2.10 2.78
C GLY A 39 -15.65 -2.35 1.31
N GLU A 40 -15.14 -1.55 0.38
CA GLU A 40 -15.46 -1.62 -1.04
C GLU A 40 -14.70 -2.75 -1.76
N LEU A 41 -13.52 -3.12 -1.24
CA LEU A 41 -12.72 -4.24 -1.73
C LEU A 41 -12.53 -5.30 -0.65
N LEU A 42 -12.66 -6.58 -1.03
CA LEU A 42 -12.30 -7.71 -0.20
C LEU A 42 -10.85 -8.10 -0.51
N LEU A 43 -9.96 -7.93 0.47
CA LEU A 43 -8.54 -8.29 0.33
C LEU A 43 -8.33 -9.78 0.65
N PRO A 44 -7.40 -10.47 -0.04
CA PRO A 44 -7.08 -11.85 0.25
C PRO A 44 -6.40 -11.99 1.62
N GLU A 45 -6.86 -12.93 2.42
CA GLU A 45 -6.24 -13.27 3.70
C GLU A 45 -5.01 -14.15 3.46
N ASN A 46 -3.83 -13.51 3.41
CA ASN A 46 -2.56 -14.20 3.19
C ASN A 46 -1.81 -14.53 4.49
N GLU A 47 -2.11 -13.79 5.55
CA GLU A 47 -1.47 -13.89 6.87
C GLU A 47 -2.52 -13.64 7.96
N LEU A 48 -2.40 -14.34 9.10
CA LEU A 48 -3.27 -14.13 10.26
C LEU A 48 -3.07 -12.72 10.81
N GLY A 49 -4.06 -11.84 10.63
CA GLY A 49 -3.95 -10.45 11.07
C GLY A 49 -3.94 -10.28 12.59
N SER A 50 -4.57 -11.21 13.32
CA SER A 50 -4.51 -11.33 14.78
C SER A 50 -5.03 -12.69 15.23
N SER A 51 -4.44 -13.28 16.27
CA SER A 51 -4.90 -14.56 16.83
C SER A 51 -6.21 -14.45 17.64
N ILE A 52 -6.63 -13.24 18.01
CA ILE A 52 -7.84 -13.00 18.82
C ILE A 52 -9.03 -12.48 17.99
N MET A 53 -8.77 -11.75 16.91
CA MET A 53 -9.83 -11.17 16.06
C MET A 53 -10.07 -12.02 14.82
N SER A 54 -11.08 -12.89 14.88
CA SER A 54 -11.51 -13.70 13.73
C SER A 54 -11.93 -12.80 12.56
N GLY A 55 -11.43 -13.09 11.36
CA GLY A 55 -11.73 -12.33 10.14
C GLY A 55 -11.01 -10.99 10.01
N LYS A 56 -10.06 -10.65 10.90
CA LYS A 56 -9.20 -9.48 10.73
C LYS A 56 -8.14 -9.76 9.66
N VAL A 57 -8.28 -9.14 8.51
CA VAL A 57 -7.32 -9.18 7.40
C VAL A 57 -6.54 -7.88 7.34
N ASN A 58 -5.21 -7.93 7.37
CA ASN A 58 -4.34 -6.77 7.23
C ASN A 58 -3.75 -6.71 5.81
N PRO A 59 -3.62 -5.54 5.18
CA PRO A 59 -3.03 -5.39 3.85
C PRO A 59 -1.48 -5.43 3.88
N THR A 60 -0.88 -6.50 4.41
CA THR A 60 0.57 -6.56 4.71
C THR A 60 1.47 -6.48 3.48
N GLN A 61 0.99 -6.86 2.30
CA GLN A 61 1.72 -6.75 1.04
C GLN A 61 1.91 -5.29 0.57
N PHE A 62 1.17 -4.36 1.16
CA PHE A 62 1.23 -2.95 0.83
C PHE A 62 1.86 -2.11 1.94
N GLU A 63 2.09 -2.65 3.14
CA GLU A 63 2.83 -2.02 4.26
C GLU A 63 4.30 -1.75 3.91
#